data_AF-A0A497RRT1-F1
#
_entry.id   AF-A0A497RRT1-F1
#
_cell.length_a   1.000
_cell.length_b   1.000
_cell.length_c   1.000
_cell.angle_alpha   90.00
_cell.angle_beta   90.00
_cell.angle_gamma   90.00
#
_symmetry.space_group_name_H-M   'P 1'
#
loop_
_entity.id
_entity.type
_entity.pdbx_description
1 polymer ?
#
loop_
_entity_poly.entity_id
_entity_poly.type
_entity_poly.pdbx_seq_one_letter_code
_entity_poly.pdbx_strand_id
1 'polypeptide(L)'
;MVLSILRVIFGLLLTLFIPGFAITLVIFPEEGKIEKVALSCVLSIATTLLMALSLDLVLGIDITAESMVIALLSFSAFFFLIYIVQKRRQKPL
;
A
#
# COMPACT_ATOMS: atom_id res chain seq x y z
N MET A 1 19.09 -17.90 -8.43
CA MET A 1 19.71 -16.58 -8.19
C MET A 1 18.88 -15.43 -8.77
N VAL A 2 18.57 -15.44 -10.07
CA VAL A 2 17.79 -14.36 -10.73
C VAL A 2 16.40 -14.15 -10.10
N LEU A 3 15.66 -15.23 -9.83
CA LEU A 3 14.33 -15.16 -9.19
C LEU A 3 14.36 -14.55 -7.79
N SER A 4 15.43 -14.79 -7.02
CA SER A 4 15.60 -14.25 -5.67
C SER A 4 15.86 -12.74 -5.69
N ILE A 5 16.66 -12.27 -6.66
CA ILE A 5 16.92 -10.84 -6.87
C ILE A 5 15.64 -10.14 -7.29
N LEU A 6 14.88 -10.72 -8.22
CA LEU A 6 13.57 -10.19 -8.62
C LEU A 6 12.63 -10.10 -7.43
N ARG A 7 12.54 -11.16 -6.60
CA ARG A 7 11.71 -11.17 -5.40
C ARG A 7 12.05 -10.02 -4.44
N VAL A 8 13.33 -9.75 -4.21
CA VAL A 8 13.75 -8.66 -3.31
C VAL A 8 13.39 -7.31 -3.89
N ILE A 9 13.67 -7.08 -5.18
CA ILE A 9 13.35 -5.80 -5.85
C ILE A 9 11.84 -5.55 -5.82
N PHE A 10 11.03 -6.54 -6.21
CA PHE A 10 9.57 -6.44 -6.19
C PHE A 10 9.02 -6.32 -4.78
N GLY A 11 9.55 -7.09 -3.83
CA GLY A 11 9.16 -7.01 -2.42
C GLY A 11 9.40 -5.60 -1.89
N LEU A 12 10.58 -5.04 -2.12
CA LEU A 12 10.95 -3.71 -1.64
C LEU A 12 10.09 -2.61 -2.28
N LEU A 13 9.84 -2.69 -3.59
CA LEU A 13 8.90 -1.80 -4.28
C LEU A 13 7.48 -1.92 -3.72
N LEU A 14 7.01 -3.13 -3.47
CA LEU A 14 5.69 -3.40 -2.92
C LEU A 14 5.54 -2.86 -1.50
N THR A 15 6.56 -3.01 -0.66
CA THR A 15 6.53 -2.51 0.71
C THR A 15 6.68 -0.98 0.78
N LEU A 16 7.54 -0.40 -0.07
CA LEU A 16 7.95 1.00 0.05
C LEU A 16 7.14 1.99 -0.79
N PHE A 17 6.38 1.54 -1.80
CA PHE A 17 5.65 2.45 -2.68
C PHE A 17 4.17 2.10 -2.87
N ILE A 18 3.84 0.83 -3.09
CA ILE A 18 2.50 0.42 -3.54
C ILE A 18 1.37 0.78 -2.54
N PRO A 19 1.44 0.43 -1.24
CA PRO A 19 0.38 0.70 -0.29
C PRO A 19 0.26 2.20 0.02
N GLY A 20 1.39 2.90 0.16
CA GLY A 20 1.39 4.35 0.37
C GLY A 20 0.74 5.09 -0.79
N PHE A 21 1.12 4.77 -2.03
CA PHE A 21 0.55 5.39 -3.23
C PHE A 21 -0.95 5.11 -3.40
N ALA A 22 -1.40 3.89 -3.09
CA ALA A 22 -2.82 3.54 -3.15
C ALA A 22 -3.68 4.39 -2.20
N ILE A 23 -3.16 4.70 -1.00
CA ILE A 23 -3.85 5.59 -0.06
C ILE A 23 -3.83 7.04 -0.55
N THR A 24 -2.70 7.54 -1.07
CA THR A 24 -2.60 8.92 -1.55
C THR A 24 -3.62 9.22 -2.64
N LEU A 25 -3.92 8.24 -3.51
CA LEU A 25 -4.95 8.37 -4.55
C LEU A 25 -6.37 8.52 -4.00
N VAL A 26 -6.65 7.97 -2.81
CA VAL A 26 -7.98 8.01 -2.17
C VAL A 26 -8.14 9.23 -1.27
N ILE A 27 -7.13 9.54 -0.47
CA ILE A 27 -7.20 10.62 0.54
C ILE A 27 -6.86 11.98 -0.06
N PHE A 28 -5.91 12.03 -1.01
CA PHE A 28 -5.37 13.26 -1.59
C PHE A 28 -5.47 13.29 -3.12
N PRO A 29 -6.69 13.18 -3.70
CA PRO A 29 -6.86 13.08 -5.15
C PRO A 29 -6.50 14.36 -5.92
N GLU A 30 -6.56 15.54 -5.30
CA GLU A 30 -6.38 16.84 -5.96
C GLU A 30 -4.95 17.41 -5.86
N GLU A 31 -4.09 16.80 -5.06
CA GLU A 31 -2.73 17.30 -4.82
C GLU A 31 -1.83 17.26 -6.06
N GLY A 32 -0.82 18.14 -6.08
CA GLY A 32 0.19 18.21 -7.13
C GLY A 32 0.99 16.90 -7.26
N LYS A 33 1.59 16.66 -8.43
CA LYS A 33 2.36 15.42 -8.69
C LYS A 33 3.53 15.25 -7.70
N ILE A 34 4.20 16.35 -7.34
CA ILE A 34 5.36 16.33 -6.43
C ILE A 34 4.90 16.02 -5.00
N GLU A 35 3.85 16.69 -4.52
CA GLU A 35 3.25 16.41 -3.21
C GLU A 35 2.79 14.97 -3.08
N LYS A 36 2.11 14.43 -4.12
CA LYS A 36 1.66 13.04 -4.12
C LYS A 36 2.80 12.05 -3.95
N VAL A 37 3.94 12.29 -4.61
CA VAL A 37 5.12 11.44 -4.46
C VAL A 37 5.69 11.53 -3.04
N ALA A 38 5.85 12.74 -2.52
CA ALA A 38 6.34 12.95 -1.15
C ALA A 38 5.43 12.28 -0.11
N LEU A 39 4.12 12.50 -0.22
CA LEU A 39 3.12 11.87 0.64
C LEU A 39 3.15 10.35 0.51
N SER A 40 3.23 9.80 -0.71
CA SER A 40 3.27 8.34 -0.91
C SER A 40 4.45 7.67 -0.21
N CYS A 41 5.63 8.30 -0.19
CA CYS A 41 6.81 7.77 0.50
C CYS A 41 6.58 7.68 2.01
N VAL A 42 6.13 8.77 2.63
CA VAL A 42 5.86 8.81 4.08
C VAL A 42 4.76 7.82 4.44
N LEU A 43 3.71 7.78 3.64
CA LEU A 43 2.53 6.97 3.87
C LEU A 43 2.81 5.48 3.68
N SER A 44 3.75 5.10 2.80
CA SER A 44 4.14 3.70 2.67
C SER A 44 4.90 3.20 3.88
N ILE A 45 5.80 4.02 4.44
CA ILE A 45 6.52 3.67 5.68
C ILE A 45 5.53 3.52 6.84
N ALA A 46 4.64 4.50 7.01
CA ALA A 46 3.60 4.46 8.03
C ALA A 46 2.70 3.23 7.90
N THR A 47 2.27 2.91 6.66
CA THR A 47 1.42 1.75 6.39
C THR A 47 2.14 0.43 6.63
N THR A 48 3.43 0.35 6.29
CA THR A 48 4.24 -0.86 6.55
C THR A 48 4.35 -1.14 8.05
N LEU A 49 4.63 -0.10 8.85
CA LEU A 49 4.69 -0.22 10.31
C LEU A 49 3.32 -0.58 10.89
N LEU A 50 2.26 0.08 10.42
CA LEU A 50 0.90 -0.21 10.86
C LEU A 50 0.49 -1.64 10.52
N MET A 51 0.91 -2.15 9.35
CA MET A 51 0.60 -3.52 8.94
C MET A 51 1.39 -4.55 9.76
N ALA A 52 2.66 -4.30 10.04
CA ALA A 52 3.45 -5.14 10.94
C ALA A 52 2.80 -5.21 12.33
N LEU A 53 2.41 -4.07 12.88
CA LEU A 53 1.68 -3.99 14.16
C LEU A 53 0.32 -4.67 14.08
N SER A 54 -0.41 -4.55 12.98
CA SER A 54 -1.72 -5.18 12.82
C SER A 54 -1.61 -6.70 12.75
N LEU A 55 -0.60 -7.22 12.04
CA LEU A 55 -0.36 -8.66 11.98
C LEU A 55 -0.02 -9.24 13.36
N ASP A 56 0.88 -8.59 14.07
CA ASP A 56 1.38 -9.06 15.37
C ASP A 56 0.36 -8.84 16.49
N LEU A 57 -0.13 -7.60 16.65
CA LEU A 57 -0.96 -7.22 17.80
C LEU A 57 -2.45 -7.52 17.60
N VAL A 58 -2.98 -7.34 16.39
CA VAL A 58 -4.43 -7.49 16.13
C VAL A 58 -4.77 -8.92 15.73
N LEU A 59 -3.97 -9.52 14.86
CA LEU A 59 -4.24 -10.86 14.31
C LEU A 59 -3.49 -11.97 15.04
N GLY A 60 -2.44 -11.65 15.82
CA GLY A 60 -1.61 -12.65 16.49
C GLY A 60 -0.88 -13.57 15.51
N ILE A 61 -0.63 -13.09 14.29
CA ILE A 61 0.06 -13.84 13.23
C ILE A 61 1.53 -13.42 13.24
N ASP A 62 2.42 -14.40 13.22
CA ASP A 62 3.86 -14.15 13.13
C ASP A 62 4.20 -13.27 11.91
N ILE A 63 5.03 -12.25 12.15
CA ILE A 63 5.54 -11.35 11.11
C ILE A 63 6.56 -12.13 10.26
N THR A 64 6.06 -12.83 9.25
CA THR A 64 6.87 -13.46 8.19
C THR A 64 6.81 -12.64 6.90
N ALA A 65 7.79 -12.83 6.02
CA ALA A 65 7.81 -12.16 4.71
C ALA A 65 6.54 -12.47 3.88
N GLU A 66 6.03 -13.70 3.97
CA GLU A 66 4.82 -14.12 3.25
C GLU A 66 3.58 -13.44 3.83
N SER A 67 3.41 -13.47 5.15
CA SER A 67 2.31 -12.78 5.85
C SER A 67 2.30 -11.29 5.51
N MET A 68 3.47 -10.63 5.53
CA MET A 68 3.58 -9.21 5.27
C MET A 68 3.19 -8.85 3.82
N VAL A 69 3.66 -9.64 2.85
CA VAL A 69 3.31 -9.44 1.43
C VAL A 69 1.81 -9.62 1.20
N ILE A 70 1.21 -10.68 1.76
CA ILE A 70 -0.23 -10.95 1.63
C ILE A 70 -1.04 -9.81 2.26
N ALA A 71 -0.61 -9.34 3.43
CA ALA A 71 -1.28 -8.27 4.16
C ALA A 71 -1.21 -6.96 3.36
N LEU A 72 -0.03 -6.54 2.89
CA LEU A 72 0.13 -5.33 2.10
C LEU A 72 -0.62 -5.38 0.76
N LEU A 73 -0.62 -6.53 0.08
CA LEU A 73 -1.42 -6.76 -1.12
C LEU A 73 -2.92 -6.59 -0.83
N SER A 74 -3.41 -7.22 0.24
CA SER A 74 -4.82 -7.14 0.63
C SER A 74 -5.23 -5.70 0.97
N PHE A 75 -4.37 -4.99 1.68
CA PHE A 75 -4.60 -3.60 2.07
C PHE A 75 -4.57 -2.64 0.87
N SER A 76 -3.58 -2.80 -0.03
CA SER A 76 -3.52 -2.03 -1.26
C SER A 76 -4.73 -2.32 -2.16
N ALA A 77 -5.14 -3.58 -2.30
CA ALA A 77 -6.32 -3.97 -3.05
C ALA A 77 -7.61 -3.36 -2.46
N PHE A 78 -7.72 -3.31 -1.12
CA PHE A 78 -8.84 -2.68 -0.43
C PHE A 78 -8.93 -1.18 -0.74
N PHE A 79 -7.83 -0.43 -0.61
CA PHE A 79 -7.80 1.00 -0.97
C PHE A 79 -8.05 1.23 -2.47
N PHE A 80 -7.52 0.35 -3.32
CA PHE A 80 -7.75 0.44 -4.76
C PHE A 80 -9.22 0.17 -5.14
N LEU A 81 -9.90 -0.76 -4.46
CA LEU A 81 -11.34 -0.97 -4.61
C LEU A 81 -12.13 0.26 -4.20
N ILE A 82 -11.79 0.87 -3.06
CA ILE A 82 -12.39 2.13 -2.61
C ILE A 82 -12.20 3.22 -3.67
N TYR A 83 -10.98 3.35 -4.21
CA TYR A 83 -10.70 4.30 -5.29
C TYR A 83 -11.58 4.07 -6.52
N ILE A 84 -11.76 2.82 -6.97
CA ILE A 84 -12.63 2.50 -8.10
C ILE A 84 -14.07 2.90 -7.82
N VAL A 85 -14.59 2.58 -6.63
CA VAL A 85 -15.97 2.92 -6.23
C VAL A 85 -16.15 4.44 -6.15
N GLN A 86 -15.18 5.16 -5.57
CA GLN A 86 -15.21 6.62 -5.43
C GLN A 86 -15.15 7.29 -6.81
N LYS A 87 -14.28 6.79 -7.71
CA LYS A 87 -14.18 7.26 -9.10
C LYS A 87 -15.45 6.99 -9.91
N ARG A 88 -16.16 5.89 -9.63
CA ARG A 88 -17.48 5.61 -10.23
C ARG A 88 -18.56 6.55 -9.71
N ARG A 89 -18.48 7.00 -8.45
CA ARG A 89 -19.38 8.00 -7.84
C ARG A 89 -19.10 9.43 -8.30
N GLN A 90 -17.88 9.74 -8.70
CA GLN A 90 -17.47 11.07 -9.22
C GLN A 90 -17.70 11.29 -10.71
N LYS A 91 -18.35 10.37 -11.45
CA LYS A 91 -18.93 10.72 -12.77
C LYS A 91 -20.33 11.29 -12.54
N PRO A 92 -20.52 12.63 -12.52
CA PRO A 92 -21.84 13.19 -12.63
C PRO A 92 -22.40 12.80 -14.02
N LEU A 93 -23.63 12.30 -14.01
CA LEU A 93 -24.53 12.40 -15.16
C LEU A 93 -24.80 13.87 -15.45
#